data_AF-A0A919JTY3-F1
#
_entry.id   AF-A0A919JTY3-F1
#
_cell.length_a   1.000
_cell.length_b   1.000
_cell.length_c   1.000
_cell.angle_alpha   90.00
_cell.angle_beta   90.00
_cell.angle_gamma   90.00
#
_symmetry.space_group_name_H-M   'P 1'
#
loop_
_entity.id
_entity.type
_entity.pdbx_description
1 polymer ?
#
loop_
_entity_poly.entity_id
_entity_poly.type
_entity_poly.pdbx_seq_one_letter_code
_entity_poly.pdbx_strand_id
1 'polypeptide(L)'
;MTAYFGEHPAVARRRVRRALREARHASGRSQSDVADRLGWSLSKVQRIESGEVAVSGTDLRALIDLYGGISGERFSALAEDARLSRRSRWLTRPEFRDHLTPGTIQLMGFEASAKAIRVFQPVVIPGPLQTPAVAEKILQIWNSVDNEDRIRVRTESRVLRRKFLLDRENPPDYRLVLDESVLSRDIGGAELAADQMVALEQTARRPNVHIRILPLDRGVLGLLGGFTLVDLDDEDTRDAVLYRESWDGDQIIDDPQVVATHRAYFEDISANSLNENASLSLIMARAAKLRAALDREDAI
;
A
#
# COMPACT_ATOMS: atom_id res chain seq x y z
N MET A 1 10.21 -19.50 15.96
CA MET A 1 9.12 -18.60 15.53
C MET A 1 9.31 -18.32 14.03
N THR A 2 9.29 -19.39 13.22
CA THR A 2 10.12 -19.50 12.00
C THR A 2 9.32 -19.96 10.78
N ALA A 3 8.04 -19.59 10.67
CA ALA A 3 7.18 -20.10 9.58
C ALA A 3 6.12 -19.07 9.14
N TYR A 4 6.56 -17.92 8.62
CA TYR A 4 5.67 -16.95 7.96
C TYR A 4 6.24 -16.37 6.65
N PHE A 5 7.33 -16.93 6.12
CA PHE A 5 7.89 -16.56 4.80
C PHE A 5 7.38 -17.43 3.64
N GLY A 6 6.17 -17.96 3.76
CA GLY A 6 5.44 -18.47 2.59
C GLY A 6 4.85 -17.28 1.80
N GLU A 7 4.65 -17.44 0.50
CA GLU A 7 4.09 -16.40 -0.35
C GLU A 7 2.74 -15.89 0.17
N HIS A 8 2.59 -14.56 0.23
CA HIS A 8 1.45 -13.95 0.89
C HIS A 8 0.17 -14.08 0.04
N PRO A 9 -1.00 -14.33 0.65
CA PRO A 9 -2.26 -14.57 -0.07
C PRO A 9 -2.65 -13.55 -1.14
N ALA A 10 -2.25 -12.28 -0.99
CA ALA A 10 -2.51 -11.23 -1.99
C ALA A 10 -1.69 -11.43 -3.26
N VAL A 11 -0.42 -11.83 -3.13
CA VAL A 11 0.48 -12.13 -4.25
C VAL A 11 -0.01 -13.38 -4.99
N ALA A 12 -0.33 -14.45 -4.25
CA ALA A 12 -0.90 -15.66 -4.83
C ALA A 12 -2.23 -15.37 -5.57
N ARG A 13 -3.11 -14.54 -4.98
CA ARG A 13 -4.34 -14.10 -5.65
C ARG A 13 -4.05 -13.34 -6.95
N ARG A 14 -3.08 -12.43 -6.93
CA ARG A 14 -2.68 -11.64 -8.09
C ARG A 14 -2.18 -12.54 -9.23
N ARG A 15 -1.35 -13.54 -8.94
CA ARG A 15 -0.87 -14.50 -9.95
C ARG A 15 -1.99 -15.30 -10.59
N VAL A 16 -2.90 -15.84 -9.78
CA VAL A 16 -4.09 -16.55 -10.29
C VAL A 16 -4.92 -15.65 -11.19
N ARG A 17 -5.18 -14.41 -10.75
CA ARG A 17 -5.93 -13.42 -11.51
C ARG A 17 -5.28 -13.09 -12.85
N ARG A 18 -3.95 -12.83 -12.87
CA ARG A 18 -3.21 -12.54 -14.10
C ARG A 18 -3.28 -13.71 -15.07
N ALA A 19 -3.01 -14.93 -14.60
CA ALA A 19 -3.07 -16.12 -15.44
C ALA A 19 -4.48 -16.38 -16.01
N LEU A 20 -5.53 -16.16 -15.21
CA LEU A 20 -6.92 -16.28 -15.68
C LEU A 20 -7.27 -15.21 -16.73
N ARG A 21 -6.88 -13.95 -16.52
CA ARG A 21 -7.11 -12.87 -17.49
C ARG A 21 -6.36 -13.14 -18.80
N GLU A 22 -5.08 -13.49 -18.71
CA GLU A 22 -4.24 -13.83 -19.87
C GLU A 22 -4.86 -15.00 -20.67
N ALA A 23 -5.27 -16.07 -20.00
CA ALA A 23 -5.93 -17.21 -20.64
C ALA A 23 -7.27 -16.82 -21.28
N ARG A 24 -8.09 -16.01 -20.61
CA ARG A 24 -9.35 -15.51 -21.20
C ARG A 24 -9.09 -14.71 -22.47
N HIS A 25 -8.16 -13.76 -22.41
CA HIS A 25 -7.78 -12.93 -23.56
C HIS A 25 -7.22 -13.77 -24.72
N ALA A 26 -6.34 -14.74 -24.44
CA ALA A 26 -5.82 -15.66 -25.46
C ALA A 26 -6.92 -16.52 -26.09
N SER A 27 -7.97 -16.85 -25.33
CA SER A 27 -9.11 -17.61 -25.81
C SER A 27 -10.14 -16.77 -26.58
N GLY A 28 -9.96 -15.44 -26.67
CA GLY A 28 -10.85 -14.52 -27.37
C GLY A 28 -12.20 -14.26 -26.69
N ARG A 29 -12.38 -14.69 -25.43
CA ARG A 29 -13.68 -14.63 -24.73
C ARG A 29 -13.88 -13.32 -23.97
N SER A 30 -15.11 -12.81 -24.01
CA SER A 30 -15.54 -11.69 -23.18
C SER A 30 -15.95 -12.17 -21.79
N GLN A 31 -15.96 -11.29 -20.79
CA GLN A 31 -16.44 -11.65 -19.44
C GLN A 31 -17.92 -12.08 -19.43
N SER A 32 -18.75 -11.54 -20.36
CA SER A 32 -20.15 -11.94 -20.52
C SER A 32 -20.27 -13.35 -21.06
N ASP A 33 -19.52 -13.71 -22.10
CA ASP A 33 -19.51 -15.07 -22.64
C ASP A 33 -19.10 -16.10 -21.57
N VAL A 34 -18.12 -15.77 -20.74
CA VAL A 34 -17.71 -16.62 -19.61
C VAL A 34 -18.84 -16.79 -18.60
N ALA A 35 -19.51 -15.70 -18.22
CA ALA A 35 -20.64 -15.75 -17.29
C ALA A 35 -21.76 -16.65 -17.83
N ASP A 36 -22.12 -16.48 -19.11
CA ASP A 36 -23.18 -17.27 -19.76
C ASP A 36 -22.80 -18.76 -19.84
N ARG A 37 -21.56 -19.08 -20.24
CA ARG A 37 -21.08 -20.46 -20.39
C ARG A 37 -20.98 -21.23 -19.09
N LEU A 38 -20.62 -20.55 -17.99
CA LEU A 38 -20.49 -21.17 -16.67
C LEU A 38 -21.76 -21.07 -15.82
N GLY A 39 -22.81 -20.39 -16.31
CA GLY A 39 -24.03 -20.12 -15.55
C GLY A 39 -23.78 -19.25 -14.31
N TRP A 40 -22.84 -18.31 -14.40
CA TRP A 40 -22.47 -17.39 -13.32
C TRP A 40 -23.02 -15.99 -13.58
N SER A 41 -23.10 -15.16 -12.54
CA SER A 41 -23.33 -13.73 -12.74
C SER A 41 -22.08 -13.06 -13.32
N LEU A 42 -22.27 -12.05 -14.19
CA LEU A 42 -21.17 -11.22 -14.69
C LEU A 42 -20.35 -10.60 -13.55
N SER A 43 -21.03 -10.18 -12.48
CA SER A 43 -20.38 -9.63 -11.28
C SER A 43 -19.41 -10.63 -10.64
N LYS A 44 -19.73 -11.94 -10.59
CA LYS A 44 -18.78 -12.95 -10.06
C LYS A 44 -17.50 -12.99 -10.90
N VAL A 45 -17.62 -13.01 -12.23
CA VAL A 45 -16.47 -13.02 -13.15
C VAL A 45 -15.62 -11.77 -12.98
N GLN A 46 -16.25 -10.60 -12.93
CA GLN A 46 -15.58 -9.32 -12.71
C GLN A 46 -14.82 -9.28 -11.39
N ARG A 47 -15.43 -9.74 -10.29
CA ARG A 47 -14.79 -9.73 -8.95
C ARG A 47 -13.62 -10.71 -8.84
N ILE A 48 -13.67 -11.84 -9.56
CA ILE A 48 -12.53 -12.77 -9.67
C ILE A 48 -11.41 -12.10 -10.47
N GLU A 49 -11.72 -11.50 -11.63
CA GLU A 49 -10.74 -10.85 -12.50
C GLU A 49 -10.22 -9.51 -11.97
N SER A 50 -10.92 -8.87 -11.04
CA SER A 50 -10.43 -7.70 -10.29
C SER A 50 -9.57 -8.11 -9.10
N GLY A 51 -9.74 -9.32 -8.56
CA GLY A 51 -9.03 -9.83 -7.38
C GLY A 51 -9.72 -9.48 -6.04
N GLU A 52 -10.93 -8.94 -6.09
CA GLU A 52 -11.78 -8.71 -4.92
C GLU A 52 -12.11 -10.01 -4.18
N VAL A 53 -12.38 -11.09 -4.92
CA VAL A 53 -12.66 -12.41 -4.35
C VAL A 53 -11.60 -13.42 -4.76
N ALA A 54 -11.27 -14.33 -3.83
CA ALA A 54 -10.44 -15.48 -4.15
C ALA A 54 -11.25 -16.52 -4.92
N VAL A 55 -10.64 -17.13 -5.95
CA VAL A 55 -11.28 -18.18 -6.73
C VAL A 55 -11.23 -19.52 -5.98
N SER A 56 -12.33 -20.27 -5.98
CA SER A 56 -12.34 -21.62 -5.41
C SER A 56 -11.60 -22.59 -6.33
N GLY A 57 -11.14 -23.74 -5.80
CA GLY A 57 -10.50 -24.75 -6.65
C GLY A 57 -11.43 -25.31 -7.74
N THR A 58 -12.74 -25.39 -7.44
CA THR A 58 -13.76 -25.79 -8.40
C THR A 58 -13.95 -24.74 -9.49
N ASP A 59 -14.11 -23.47 -9.11
CA ASP A 59 -14.25 -22.37 -10.06
C ASP A 59 -12.98 -22.21 -10.93
N LEU A 60 -11.80 -22.39 -10.34
CA LEU A 60 -10.52 -22.32 -11.04
C LEU A 60 -10.45 -23.36 -12.16
N ARG A 61 -10.82 -24.61 -11.86
CA ARG A 61 -10.84 -25.69 -12.84
C ARG A 61 -11.84 -25.39 -13.96
N ALA A 62 -13.05 -24.96 -13.61
CA ALA A 62 -14.07 -24.60 -14.60
C ALA A 62 -13.62 -23.48 -15.55
N LEU A 63 -12.93 -22.45 -15.04
CA LEU A 63 -12.39 -21.36 -15.86
C LEU A 63 -11.26 -21.87 -16.78
N ILE A 64 -10.34 -22.67 -16.25
CA ILE A 64 -9.22 -23.22 -17.03
C ILE A 64 -9.71 -24.17 -18.12
N ASP A 65 -10.69 -25.02 -17.82
CA ASP A 65 -11.31 -25.92 -18.80
C ASP A 65 -11.99 -25.13 -19.92
N LEU A 66 -12.63 -24.00 -19.60
CA LEU A 66 -13.27 -23.12 -20.58
C LEU A 66 -12.25 -22.34 -21.43
N TYR A 67 -11.19 -21.82 -20.82
CA TYR A 67 -10.21 -20.96 -21.49
C TYR A 67 -9.19 -21.77 -22.30
N GLY A 68 -8.79 -22.93 -21.80
CA GLY A 68 -7.67 -23.71 -22.32
C GLY A 68 -6.31 -23.06 -22.03
N GLY A 69 -5.23 -23.68 -22.51
CA GLY A 69 -3.87 -23.11 -22.46
C GLY A 69 -3.14 -23.18 -21.11
N ILE A 70 -3.77 -23.71 -20.05
CA ILE A 70 -3.15 -23.97 -18.75
C ILE A 70 -3.33 -25.45 -18.39
N SER A 71 -2.23 -26.20 -18.29
CA SER A 71 -2.25 -27.64 -18.01
C SER A 71 -1.01 -28.08 -17.24
N GLY A 72 -1.02 -29.33 -16.77
CA GLY A 72 0.14 -29.97 -16.13
C GLY A 72 0.64 -29.21 -14.91
N GLU A 73 1.95 -29.00 -14.83
CA GLU A 73 2.61 -28.30 -13.72
C GLU A 73 2.09 -26.88 -13.52
N ARG A 74 1.80 -26.15 -14.61
CA ARG A 74 1.25 -24.79 -14.54
C ARG A 74 -0.11 -24.76 -13.85
N PHE A 75 -0.97 -25.76 -14.11
CA PHE A 75 -2.25 -25.89 -13.41
C PHE A 75 -2.04 -26.19 -11.92
N SER A 76 -1.15 -27.12 -11.59
CA SER A 76 -0.85 -27.49 -10.20
C SER A 76 -0.34 -26.31 -9.38
N ALA A 77 0.56 -25.50 -9.94
CA ALA A 77 1.05 -24.28 -9.30
C ALA A 77 -0.09 -23.26 -9.06
N LEU A 78 -0.93 -23.02 -10.09
CA LEU A 78 -2.06 -22.09 -9.97
C LEU A 78 -3.12 -22.56 -8.95
N ALA A 79 -3.33 -23.87 -8.85
CA ALA A 79 -4.25 -24.45 -7.87
C ALA A 79 -3.74 -24.27 -6.43
N GLU A 80 -2.42 -24.38 -6.22
CA GLU A 80 -1.80 -24.10 -4.94
C GLU A 80 -1.90 -22.60 -4.59
N ASP A 81 -1.64 -21.71 -5.55
CA ASP A 81 -1.85 -20.27 -5.37
C ASP A 81 -3.31 -19.94 -5.01
N ALA A 82 -4.29 -20.55 -5.68
CA ALA A 82 -5.70 -20.39 -5.35
C ALA A 82 -6.04 -20.92 -3.96
N ARG A 83 -5.34 -21.96 -3.47
CA ARG A 83 -5.47 -22.44 -2.09
C ARG A 83 -4.86 -21.44 -1.10
N LEU A 84 -3.67 -20.93 -1.36
CA LEU A 84 -2.96 -19.96 -0.51
C LEU A 84 -3.72 -18.63 -0.42
N SER A 85 -4.27 -18.14 -1.54
CA SER A 85 -5.05 -16.88 -1.60
C SER A 85 -6.28 -16.85 -0.69
N ARG A 86 -6.77 -18.04 -0.31
CA ARG A 86 -7.90 -18.25 0.61
C ARG A 86 -7.49 -18.40 2.08
N ARG A 87 -6.20 -18.61 2.38
CA ARG A 87 -5.67 -18.87 3.73
C ARG A 87 -5.30 -17.62 4.54
N SER A 88 -5.70 -16.42 4.11
CA SER A 88 -5.24 -15.15 4.69
C SER A 88 -5.69 -14.92 6.14
N ARG A 89 -5.05 -15.56 7.12
CA ARG A 89 -5.47 -15.64 8.53
C ARG A 89 -5.32 -14.33 9.33
N TRP A 90 -4.41 -13.44 8.93
CA TRP A 90 -4.24 -12.15 9.62
C TRP A 90 -5.15 -11.05 9.08
N LEU A 91 -5.37 -11.00 7.77
CA LEU A 91 -6.30 -10.07 7.11
C LEU A 91 -7.79 -10.47 7.27
N THR A 92 -8.07 -11.62 7.88
CA THR A 92 -9.44 -12.12 8.09
C THR A 92 -9.99 -11.88 9.49
N ARG A 93 -9.29 -11.16 10.38
CA ARG A 93 -9.88 -10.65 11.63
C ARG A 93 -11.19 -9.92 11.28
N PRO A 94 -12.35 -10.32 11.85
CA PRO A 94 -13.64 -9.72 11.51
C PRO A 94 -13.59 -8.19 11.59
N GLU A 95 -13.00 -7.68 12.68
CA GLU A 95 -12.82 -6.25 12.95
C GLU A 95 -12.09 -5.50 11.82
N PHE A 96 -11.09 -6.11 11.18
CA PHE A 96 -10.38 -5.45 10.07
C PHE A 96 -11.22 -5.39 8.81
N ARG A 97 -12.06 -6.40 8.54
CA ARG A 97 -12.97 -6.38 7.39
C ARG A 97 -14.09 -5.35 7.58
N ASP A 98 -14.52 -5.14 8.80
CA ASP A 98 -15.63 -4.26 9.13
C ASP A 98 -15.19 -2.78 9.16
N HIS A 99 -13.89 -2.51 9.38
CA HIS A 99 -13.39 -1.15 9.59
C HIS A 99 -12.32 -0.67 8.58
N LEU A 100 -11.66 -1.57 7.84
CA LEU A 100 -10.73 -1.23 6.77
C LEU A 100 -11.39 -1.35 5.40
N THR A 101 -10.93 -0.53 4.46
CA THR A 101 -11.36 -0.65 3.07
C THR A 101 -10.78 -1.93 2.44
N PRO A 102 -11.45 -2.49 1.41
CA PRO A 102 -10.90 -3.63 0.67
C PRO A 102 -9.51 -3.35 0.08
N GLY A 103 -9.27 -2.13 -0.42
CA GLY A 103 -7.98 -1.75 -1.01
C GLY A 103 -6.86 -1.66 0.02
N THR A 104 -7.09 -1.10 1.21
CA THR A 104 -6.10 -1.11 2.30
C THR A 104 -5.74 -2.55 2.70
N ILE A 105 -6.72 -3.46 2.81
CA ILE A 105 -6.48 -4.87 3.11
C ILE A 105 -5.61 -5.53 2.03
N GLN A 106 -5.88 -5.24 0.75
CA GLN A 106 -5.08 -5.74 -0.36
C GLN A 106 -3.65 -5.17 -0.32
N LEU A 107 -3.49 -3.86 -0.09
CA LEU A 107 -2.20 -3.20 0.04
C LEU A 107 -1.35 -3.85 1.12
N MET A 108 -1.90 -4.04 2.32
CA MET A 108 -1.22 -4.73 3.43
C MET A 108 -0.74 -6.12 3.03
N GLY A 109 -1.50 -6.81 2.17
CA GLY A 109 -1.12 -8.10 1.64
C GLY A 109 0.03 -8.06 0.64
N PHE A 110 0.19 -6.99 -0.13
CA PHE A 110 1.34 -6.79 -1.01
C PHE A 110 2.56 -6.30 -0.22
N GLU A 111 2.38 -5.39 0.74
CA GLU A 111 3.43 -4.92 1.66
C GLU A 111 4.16 -6.08 2.36
N ALA A 112 3.40 -7.10 2.78
CA ALA A 112 3.95 -8.30 3.42
C ALA A 112 4.94 -9.10 2.55
N SER A 113 4.87 -8.98 1.22
CA SER A 113 5.78 -9.63 0.27
C SER A 113 6.65 -8.65 -0.52
N ALA A 114 6.56 -7.35 -0.23
CA ALA A 114 7.29 -6.32 -0.95
C ALA A 114 8.81 -6.53 -0.87
N LYS A 115 9.52 -6.21 -1.94
CA LYS A 115 10.97 -6.06 -1.97
C LYS A 115 11.39 -4.61 -1.85
N ALA A 116 10.66 -3.74 -2.52
CA ALA A 116 10.77 -2.29 -2.38
C ALA A 116 9.38 -1.65 -2.32
N ILE A 117 9.28 -0.53 -1.63
CA ILE A 117 8.07 0.29 -1.57
C ILE A 117 8.46 1.72 -1.87
N ARG A 118 7.82 2.33 -2.86
CA ARG A 118 8.00 3.75 -3.21
C ARG A 118 6.73 4.50 -2.89
N VAL A 119 6.85 5.57 -2.11
CA VAL A 119 5.72 6.35 -1.65
C VAL A 119 5.97 7.82 -1.93
N PHE A 120 5.05 8.44 -2.65
CA PHE A 120 4.97 9.90 -2.72
C PHE A 120 3.74 10.37 -1.94
N GLN A 121 3.94 11.30 -1.00
CA GLN A 121 2.86 11.90 -0.23
C GLN A 121 2.94 13.43 -0.23
N PRO A 122 1.96 14.11 -0.86
CA PRO A 122 1.95 15.57 -0.94
C PRO A 122 1.25 16.27 0.23
N VAL A 123 0.53 15.53 1.10
CA VAL A 123 -0.34 16.15 2.11
C VAL A 123 -0.06 15.66 3.52
N VAL A 124 0.15 14.36 3.73
CA VAL A 124 0.34 13.81 5.08
C VAL A 124 1.43 12.77 5.10
N ILE A 125 2.08 12.58 6.26
CA ILE A 125 3.01 11.47 6.47
C ILE A 125 2.25 10.15 6.25
N PRO A 126 2.82 9.14 5.55
CA PRO A 126 2.15 7.87 5.33
C PRO A 126 1.72 7.21 6.65
N GLY A 127 0.53 6.60 6.67
CA GLY A 127 -0.05 5.96 7.84
C GLY A 127 0.91 5.11 8.69
N PRO A 128 1.69 4.18 8.09
CA PRO A 128 2.66 3.37 8.84
C PRO A 128 3.79 4.16 9.52
N LEU A 129 4.07 5.39 9.10
CA LEU A 129 5.12 6.22 9.70
C LEU A 129 4.59 7.29 10.66
N GLN A 130 3.28 7.30 10.90
CA GLN A 130 2.66 8.19 11.87
C GLN A 130 2.83 7.66 13.30
N THR A 131 2.93 8.57 14.27
CA THR A 131 2.74 8.22 15.67
C THR A 131 1.27 7.84 15.92
N PRO A 132 0.95 7.02 16.93
CA PRO A 132 -0.43 6.65 17.23
C PRO A 132 -1.34 7.87 17.43
N ALA A 133 -0.86 8.90 18.14
CA ALA A 133 -1.62 10.13 18.39
C ALA A 133 -1.91 10.93 17.11
N VAL A 134 -0.92 11.07 16.21
CA VAL A 134 -1.14 11.73 14.91
C VAL A 134 -2.06 10.91 14.01
N ALA A 135 -1.90 9.58 14.00
CA ALA A 135 -2.77 8.70 13.23
C ALA A 135 -4.24 8.81 13.66
N GLU A 136 -4.49 8.77 14.97
CA GLU A 136 -5.82 8.96 15.55
C GLU A 136 -6.40 10.32 15.16
N LYS A 137 -5.62 11.41 15.30
CA LYS A 137 -6.07 12.75 14.98
C LYS A 137 -6.43 12.94 13.51
N ILE A 138 -5.61 12.43 12.59
CA ILE A 138 -5.92 12.43 11.14
C ILE A 138 -7.20 11.64 10.86
N LEU A 139 -7.36 10.48 11.50
CA LEU A 139 -8.53 9.63 11.30
C LEU A 139 -9.81 10.28 11.82
N GLN A 140 -9.75 11.06 12.91
CA GLN A 140 -10.86 11.89 13.39
C GLN A 140 -11.22 13.00 12.40
N ILE A 141 -10.23 13.66 11.78
CA ILE A 141 -10.47 14.73 10.79
C ILE A 141 -11.11 14.16 9.51
N TRP A 142 -10.63 13.01 9.02
CA TRP A 142 -11.12 12.40 7.78
C TRP A 142 -12.47 11.71 7.94
N ASN A 143 -12.71 11.06 9.07
CA ASN A 143 -13.98 10.42 9.35
C ASN A 143 -14.85 11.40 10.14
N SER A 144 -15.66 12.20 9.44
CA SER A 144 -16.66 13.10 10.02
C SER A 144 -17.79 12.40 10.81
N VAL A 145 -17.64 11.11 11.10
CA VAL A 145 -18.59 10.27 11.84
C VAL A 145 -17.82 9.62 12.99
N ASP A 146 -18.24 9.93 14.22
CA ASP A 146 -17.76 9.38 15.50
C ASP A 146 -17.98 7.87 15.56
N ASN A 147 -17.07 7.13 14.94
CA ASN A 147 -16.97 5.69 15.13
C ASN A 147 -15.61 5.40 15.75
N GLU A 148 -15.57 5.45 17.08
CA GLU A 148 -14.39 5.23 17.90
C GLU A 148 -13.75 3.86 17.61
N ASP A 149 -14.58 2.82 17.42
CA ASP A 149 -14.10 1.47 17.06
C ASP A 149 -13.34 1.48 15.73
N ARG A 150 -13.88 2.16 14.72
CA ARG A 150 -13.25 2.30 13.40
C ARG A 150 -11.94 3.08 13.50
N ILE A 151 -11.90 4.15 14.29
CA ILE A 151 -10.67 4.94 14.52
C ILE A 151 -9.63 4.06 15.19
N ARG A 152 -9.97 3.40 16.30
CA ARG A 152 -9.09 2.50 17.05
C ARG A 152 -8.51 1.42 16.14
N VAL A 153 -9.35 0.69 15.42
CA VAL A 153 -8.93 -0.39 14.52
C VAL A 153 -8.04 0.12 13.39
N ARG A 154 -8.33 1.30 12.82
CA ARG A 154 -7.47 1.90 11.78
C ARG A 154 -6.13 2.35 12.35
N THR A 155 -6.09 2.94 13.53
CA THR A 155 -4.84 3.31 14.22
C THR A 155 -4.00 2.08 14.52
N GLU A 156 -4.59 1.02 15.09
CA GLU A 156 -3.93 -0.26 15.32
C GLU A 156 -3.39 -0.86 14.02
N SER A 157 -4.15 -0.80 12.93
CA SER A 157 -3.69 -1.31 11.64
C SER A 157 -2.45 -0.55 11.13
N ARG A 158 -2.36 0.77 11.34
CA ARG A 158 -1.17 1.57 10.99
C ARG A 158 0.05 1.16 11.81
N VAL A 159 -0.10 0.95 13.12
CA VAL A 159 0.97 0.47 14.02
C VAL A 159 1.45 -0.92 13.60
N LEU A 160 0.52 -1.84 13.32
CA LEU A 160 0.86 -3.19 12.85
C LEU A 160 1.59 -3.14 11.51
N ARG A 161 1.09 -2.35 10.55
CA ARG A 161 1.74 -2.15 9.25
C ARG A 161 3.18 -1.65 9.41
N ARG A 162 3.42 -0.68 10.30
CA ARG A 162 4.77 -0.21 10.62
C ARG A 162 5.69 -1.36 11.02
N LYS A 163 5.24 -2.18 11.96
CA LYS A 163 6.01 -3.31 12.47
C LYS A 163 6.31 -4.33 11.36
N PHE A 164 5.32 -4.66 10.54
CA PHE A 164 5.51 -5.62 9.44
C PHE A 164 6.44 -5.09 8.34
N LEU A 165 6.37 -3.80 8.05
CA LEU A 165 7.25 -3.17 7.06
C LEU A 165 8.68 -3.07 7.56
N LEU A 166 8.87 -2.63 8.81
CA LEU A 166 10.18 -2.17 9.25
C LEU A 166 10.92 -3.19 10.14
N ASP A 167 10.23 -4.09 10.84
CA ASP A 167 10.84 -4.95 11.87
C ASP A 167 10.93 -6.44 11.50
N ARG A 168 10.65 -6.79 10.24
CA ARG A 168 10.83 -8.16 9.73
C ARG A 168 12.31 -8.42 9.36
N GLU A 169 12.70 -9.70 9.29
CA GLU A 169 14.10 -10.12 9.04
C GLU A 169 14.70 -9.53 7.76
N ASN A 170 13.92 -9.50 6.68
CA ASN A 170 14.30 -8.90 5.40
C ASN A 170 13.31 -7.77 5.08
N PRO A 171 13.43 -6.59 5.70
CA PRO A 171 12.52 -5.48 5.47
C PRO A 171 12.70 -4.96 4.03
N PRO A 172 11.66 -4.41 3.39
CA PRO A 172 11.78 -3.89 2.03
C PRO A 172 12.58 -2.58 2.05
N ASP A 173 13.18 -2.24 0.90
CA ASP A 173 13.68 -0.88 0.65
C ASP A 173 12.50 0.09 0.62
N TYR A 174 12.40 0.94 1.63
CA TYR A 174 11.30 1.90 1.77
C TYR A 174 11.75 3.29 1.33
N ARG A 175 11.29 3.73 0.17
CA ARG A 175 11.64 5.02 -0.43
C ARG A 175 10.46 5.97 -0.34
N LEU A 176 10.60 7.01 0.46
CA LEU A 176 9.57 8.00 0.71
C LEU A 176 10.02 9.35 0.18
N VAL A 177 9.18 9.97 -0.65
CA VAL A 177 9.26 11.40 -0.91
C VAL A 177 8.05 12.09 -0.28
N LEU A 178 8.33 13.06 0.59
CA LEU A 178 7.32 13.96 1.15
C LEU A 178 7.43 15.31 0.45
N ASP A 179 6.30 15.91 0.12
CA ASP A 179 6.27 17.34 -0.16
C ASP A 179 6.62 18.13 1.11
N GLU A 180 7.42 19.19 0.99
CA GLU A 180 7.83 20.02 2.12
C GLU A 180 6.63 20.58 2.91
N SER A 181 5.48 20.82 2.26
CA SER A 181 4.27 21.29 2.95
C SER A 181 3.80 20.32 4.03
N VAL A 182 4.09 19.02 3.91
CA VAL A 182 3.75 17.99 4.92
C VAL A 182 4.35 18.32 6.28
N LEU A 183 5.55 18.92 6.32
CA LEU A 183 6.23 19.29 7.57
C LEU A 183 5.59 20.52 8.24
N SER A 184 4.79 21.28 7.49
CA SER A 184 4.22 22.56 7.91
C SER A 184 2.75 22.48 8.31
N ARG A 185 2.04 21.40 7.96
CA ARG A 185 0.62 21.26 8.27
C ARG A 185 0.38 21.08 9.76
N ASP A 186 -0.61 21.82 10.26
CA ASP A 186 -1.15 21.60 11.59
C ASP A 186 -2.18 20.46 11.53
N ILE A 187 -1.95 19.45 12.36
CA ILE A 187 -2.83 18.28 12.49
C ILE A 187 -3.51 18.30 13.88
N GLY A 188 -2.93 18.97 14.87
CA GLY A 188 -3.36 18.87 16.25
C GLY A 188 -2.44 19.56 17.26
N GLY A 189 -1.73 20.62 16.84
CA GLY A 189 -0.85 21.40 17.70
C GLY A 189 0.63 21.06 17.58
N ALA A 190 1.47 21.91 18.17
CA ALA A 190 2.92 21.86 18.05
C ALA A 190 3.55 20.63 18.74
N GLU A 191 2.97 20.14 19.83
CA GLU A 191 3.44 18.96 20.57
C GLU A 191 3.37 17.69 19.71
N LEU A 192 2.17 17.37 19.19
CA LEU A 192 1.97 16.23 18.30
C LEU A 192 2.85 16.32 17.04
N ALA A 193 2.99 17.53 16.48
CA ALA A 193 3.84 17.75 15.32
C ALA A 193 5.32 17.50 15.66
N ALA A 194 5.80 17.95 16.82
CA ALA A 194 7.18 17.75 17.24
C ALA A 194 7.50 16.26 17.44
N ASP A 195 6.63 15.53 18.14
CA ASP A 195 6.76 14.10 18.36
C ASP A 195 6.76 13.31 17.05
N GLN A 196 5.93 13.71 16.11
CA GLN A 196 5.90 13.11 14.78
C GLN A 196 7.20 13.35 13.99
N MET A 197 7.81 14.53 14.08
CA MET A 197 9.09 14.79 13.43
C MET A 197 10.21 13.95 14.05
N VAL A 198 10.20 13.77 15.37
CA VAL A 198 11.18 12.91 16.07
C VAL A 198 11.01 11.44 15.66
N ALA A 199 9.77 10.96 15.57
CA ALA A 199 9.51 9.60 15.08
C ALA A 199 9.98 9.40 13.62
N LEU A 200 9.83 10.43 12.79
CA LEU A 200 10.29 10.40 11.40
C LEU A 200 11.82 10.42 11.32
N GLU A 201 12.50 11.23 12.13
CA GLU A 201 13.95 11.24 12.28
C GLU A 201 14.48 9.86 12.66
N GLN A 202 13.92 9.24 13.71
CA GLN A 202 14.31 7.90 14.15
C GLN A 202 14.11 6.85 13.05
N THR A 203 13.05 7.02 12.25
CA THR A 203 12.75 6.12 11.13
C THR A 203 13.73 6.30 9.97
N ALA A 204 14.11 7.54 9.65
CA ALA A 204 15.08 7.88 8.59
C ALA A 204 16.50 7.35 8.87
N ARG A 205 16.83 7.04 10.13
CA ARG A 205 18.12 6.46 10.53
C ARG A 205 18.23 4.96 10.23
N ARG A 206 17.16 4.30 9.78
CA ARG A 206 17.18 2.88 9.43
C ARG A 206 17.85 2.67 8.06
N PRO A 207 18.67 1.62 7.89
CA PRO A 207 19.45 1.42 6.67
C PRO A 207 18.59 1.14 5.43
N ASN A 208 17.39 0.61 5.60
CA ASN A 208 16.46 0.26 4.52
C ASN A 208 15.37 1.33 4.31
N VAL A 209 15.51 2.52 4.91
CA VAL A 209 14.51 3.60 4.81
C VAL A 209 15.17 4.86 4.27
N HIS A 210 14.68 5.33 3.13
CA HIS A 210 15.17 6.50 2.44
C HIS A 210 14.08 7.57 2.41
N ILE A 211 14.25 8.65 3.16
CA ILE A 211 13.29 9.75 3.22
C ILE A 211 13.89 10.97 2.53
N ARG A 212 13.17 11.48 1.54
CA ARG A 212 13.50 12.72 0.83
C ARG A 212 12.37 13.73 0.95
N ILE A 213 12.73 15.01 1.00
CA ILE A 213 11.78 16.11 0.96
C ILE A 213 11.85 16.77 -0.41
N LEU A 214 10.70 16.90 -1.08
CA LEU A 214 10.52 17.71 -2.28
C LEU A 214 10.29 19.17 -1.84
N PRO A 215 11.22 20.10 -2.09
CA PRO A 215 11.08 21.48 -1.65
C PRO A 215 9.94 22.23 -2.37
N LEU A 216 9.35 23.22 -1.68
CA LEU A 216 8.26 24.05 -2.23
C LEU A 216 8.68 24.88 -3.45
N ASP A 217 9.99 25.12 -3.64
CA ASP A 217 10.53 25.88 -4.77
C ASP A 217 10.68 25.07 -6.06
N ARG A 218 10.29 23.79 -6.07
CA ARG A 218 10.37 22.88 -7.24
C ARG A 218 9.13 22.90 -8.13
N GLY A 219 8.26 23.90 -7.98
CA GLY A 219 7.05 24.07 -8.80
C GLY A 219 5.95 23.06 -8.44
N VAL A 220 5.20 22.61 -9.44
CA VAL A 220 4.00 21.75 -9.25
C VAL A 220 4.29 20.25 -9.42
N LEU A 221 5.54 19.83 -9.19
CA LEU A 221 5.85 18.40 -9.10
C LEU A 221 4.99 17.78 -7.99
N GLY A 222 4.38 16.63 -8.25
CA GLY A 222 3.45 15.99 -7.32
C GLY A 222 1.98 16.43 -7.39
N LEU A 223 1.60 17.26 -8.37
CA LEU A 223 0.23 17.82 -8.48
C LEU A 223 -0.91 16.77 -8.47
N LEU A 224 -0.67 15.59 -9.04
CA LEU A 224 -1.71 14.59 -9.28
C LEU A 224 -1.98 13.64 -8.09
N GLY A 225 -1.53 14.03 -6.89
CA GLY A 225 -1.81 13.31 -5.65
C GLY A 225 -0.76 12.28 -5.27
N GLY A 226 -0.95 11.71 -4.07
CA GLY A 226 -0.05 10.70 -3.52
C GLY A 226 -0.32 9.31 -4.09
N PHE A 227 0.70 8.46 -4.04
CA PHE A 227 0.60 7.07 -4.46
C PHE A 227 1.65 6.19 -3.78
N THR A 228 1.39 4.89 -3.77
CA THR A 228 2.32 3.86 -3.29
C THR A 228 2.55 2.84 -4.39
N LEU A 229 3.80 2.61 -4.78
CA LEU A 229 4.21 1.47 -5.60
C LEU A 229 4.80 0.40 -4.69
N VAL A 230 4.35 -0.83 -4.86
CA VAL A 230 4.86 -2.00 -4.15
C VAL A 230 5.49 -2.94 -5.17
N ASP A 231 6.80 -3.07 -5.13
CA ASP A 231 7.56 -4.01 -5.95
C ASP A 231 7.62 -5.35 -5.25
N LEU A 232 7.27 -6.43 -5.96
CA LEU A 232 7.21 -7.78 -5.43
C LEU A 232 8.42 -8.62 -5.83
N ASP A 233 9.19 -8.15 -6.81
CA ASP A 233 10.39 -8.80 -7.35
C ASP A 233 11.49 -7.75 -7.57
N ASP A 234 12.73 -8.12 -7.27
CA ASP A 234 13.91 -7.25 -7.43
C ASP A 234 14.41 -7.20 -8.89
N GLU A 235 14.14 -8.25 -9.67
CA GLU A 235 14.62 -8.43 -11.04
C GLU A 235 13.57 -8.02 -12.07
N ASP A 236 12.30 -8.40 -11.88
CA ASP A 236 11.21 -7.98 -12.76
C ASP A 236 10.47 -6.75 -12.21
N THR A 237 10.90 -5.57 -12.64
CA THR A 237 10.24 -4.30 -12.29
C THR A 237 8.78 -4.18 -12.73
N ARG A 238 8.28 -5.09 -13.58
CA ARG A 238 6.87 -5.21 -13.97
C ARG A 238 6.07 -6.00 -12.93
N ASP A 239 6.73 -6.70 -12.01
CA ASP A 239 6.07 -7.34 -10.88
C ASP A 239 5.84 -6.35 -9.74
N ALA A 240 4.98 -5.38 -9.99
CA ALA A 240 4.64 -4.35 -9.02
C ALA A 240 3.16 -3.98 -9.11
N VAL A 241 2.65 -3.44 -8.01
CA VAL A 241 1.28 -2.89 -7.94
C VAL A 241 1.32 -1.44 -7.52
N LEU A 242 0.41 -0.65 -8.09
CA LEU A 242 0.16 0.73 -7.73
C LEU A 242 -1.06 0.79 -6.80
N TYR A 243 -0.93 1.56 -5.73
CA TYR A 243 -2.01 1.88 -4.81
C TYR A 243 -2.25 3.38 -4.77
N ARG A 244 -3.52 3.78 -4.82
CA ARG A 244 -3.97 5.17 -4.69
C ARG A 244 -5.18 5.23 -3.77
N GLU A 245 -5.20 6.23 -2.90
CA GLU A 245 -6.36 6.55 -2.07
C GLU A 245 -7.12 7.70 -2.72
N SER A 246 -8.43 7.56 -2.85
CA SER A 246 -9.33 8.64 -3.26
C SER A 246 -10.56 8.68 -2.34
N TRP A 247 -11.34 9.76 -2.45
CA TRP A 247 -12.48 9.99 -1.57
C TRP A 247 -13.58 8.94 -1.71
N ASP A 248 -13.72 8.36 -2.90
CA ASP A 248 -14.66 7.30 -3.25
C ASP A 248 -14.13 5.89 -2.98
N GLY A 249 -12.85 5.74 -2.64
CA GLY A 249 -12.26 4.48 -2.21
C GLY A 249 -10.80 4.30 -2.61
N ASP A 250 -10.24 3.18 -2.18
CA ASP A 250 -8.86 2.82 -2.50
C ASP A 250 -8.79 1.98 -3.78
N GLN A 251 -7.77 2.22 -4.59
CA GLN A 251 -7.54 1.51 -5.85
C GLN A 251 -6.24 0.73 -5.82
N ILE A 252 -6.30 -0.56 -6.17
CA ILE A 252 -5.14 -1.38 -6.51
C ILE A 252 -5.09 -1.56 -8.03
N ILE A 253 -4.02 -1.08 -8.63
CA ILE A 253 -3.80 -1.09 -10.08
C ILE A 253 -2.61 -1.99 -10.38
N ASP A 254 -2.85 -2.98 -11.24
CA ASP A 254 -1.87 -3.96 -11.71
C ASP A 254 -1.86 -3.94 -13.24
N ASP A 255 -1.68 -2.73 -13.77
CA ASP A 255 -1.44 -2.50 -15.18
C ASP A 255 0.04 -2.12 -15.33
N PRO A 256 0.86 -2.94 -16.00
CA PRO A 256 2.29 -2.68 -16.15
C PRO A 256 2.63 -1.33 -16.77
N GLN A 257 1.80 -0.81 -17.68
CA GLN A 257 2.04 0.49 -18.31
C GLN A 257 1.76 1.64 -17.33
N VAL A 258 0.67 1.53 -16.57
CA VAL A 258 0.33 2.52 -15.52
C VAL A 258 1.39 2.52 -14.42
N VAL A 259 1.82 1.34 -13.99
CA VAL A 259 2.88 1.15 -12.99
C VAL A 259 4.21 1.75 -13.47
N ALA A 260 4.63 1.46 -14.71
CA ALA A 260 5.86 2.01 -15.28
C ALA A 260 5.82 3.54 -15.36
N THR A 261 4.67 4.12 -15.74
CA THR A 261 4.48 5.58 -15.78
C THR A 261 4.64 6.21 -14.39
N HIS A 262 4.02 5.63 -13.35
CA HIS A 262 4.13 6.14 -11.98
C HIS A 262 5.54 5.94 -11.41
N ARG A 263 6.24 4.87 -11.81
CA ARG A 263 7.64 4.66 -11.42
C ARG A 263 8.53 5.76 -11.99
N ALA A 264 8.41 6.03 -13.29
CA ALA A 264 9.18 7.11 -13.93
C ALA A 264 8.91 8.47 -13.25
N TYR A 265 7.65 8.73 -12.92
CA TYR A 265 7.27 9.94 -12.19
C TYR A 265 7.84 10.00 -10.77
N PHE A 266 7.87 8.88 -10.03
CA PHE A 266 8.50 8.81 -8.72
C PHE A 266 10.00 9.11 -8.79
N GLU A 267 10.71 8.54 -9.77
CA GLU A 267 12.15 8.77 -9.92
C GLU A 267 12.44 10.24 -10.29
N ASP A 268 11.60 10.89 -11.10
CA ASP A 268 11.70 12.32 -11.40
C ASP A 268 11.49 13.21 -10.15
N ILE A 269 10.44 12.94 -9.38
CA ILE A 269 10.21 13.62 -8.10
C ILE A 269 11.40 13.41 -7.13
N SER A 270 11.88 12.18 -7.02
CA SER A 270 13.00 11.82 -6.15
C SER A 270 14.32 12.50 -6.56
N ALA A 271 14.55 12.68 -7.86
CA ALA A 271 15.71 13.37 -8.40
C ALA A 271 15.68 14.89 -8.13
N ASN A 272 14.49 15.48 -8.09
CA ASN A 272 14.28 16.90 -7.76
C ASN A 272 14.13 17.17 -6.26
N SER A 273 14.16 16.13 -5.43
CA SER A 273 14.09 16.24 -3.98
C SER A 273 15.45 16.49 -3.34
N LEU A 274 15.46 16.99 -2.11
CA LEU A 274 16.65 17.01 -1.28
C LEU A 274 17.17 15.58 -1.10
N ASN A 275 18.50 15.43 -1.02
CA ASN A 275 19.09 14.15 -0.61
C ASN A 275 18.69 13.80 0.84
N GLU A 276 18.96 12.55 1.23
CA GLU A 276 18.52 12.01 2.53
C GLU A 276 19.10 12.78 3.73
N ASN A 277 20.37 13.21 3.66
CA ASN A 277 21.00 13.97 4.75
C ASN A 277 20.41 15.38 4.91
N ALA A 278 20.19 16.09 3.79
CA ALA A 278 19.57 17.40 3.80
C ALA A 278 18.10 17.33 4.24
N SER A 279 17.38 16.29 3.82
CA SER A 279 16.01 15.98 4.24
C SER A 279 15.92 15.72 5.75
N LEU A 280 16.83 14.88 6.28
CA LEU A 280 16.93 14.61 7.71
C LEU A 280 17.21 15.88 8.50
N SER A 281 18.13 16.73 8.02
CA SER A 281 18.45 18.02 8.65
C SER A 281 17.23 18.94 8.71
N LEU A 282 16.41 18.98 7.65
CA LEU A 282 15.18 19.77 7.61
C LEU A 282 14.13 19.25 8.61
N ILE A 283 13.96 17.92 8.69
CA ILE A 283 13.06 17.28 9.66
C ILE A 283 13.48 17.61 11.10
N MET A 284 14.77 17.49 11.41
CA MET A 284 15.33 17.82 12.73
C MET A 284 15.15 19.30 13.07
N ALA A 285 15.41 20.20 12.11
CA ALA A 285 15.22 21.64 12.30
C ALA A 285 13.75 21.98 12.58
N ARG A 286 12.82 21.30 11.90
CA ARG A 286 11.38 21.46 12.16
C ARG A 286 11.00 20.99 13.56
N ALA A 287 11.49 19.84 14.00
CA ALA A 287 11.27 19.33 15.36
C ALA A 287 11.77 20.33 16.42
N ALA A 288 12.98 20.85 16.26
CA ALA A 288 13.57 21.82 17.18
C ALA A 288 12.77 23.14 17.24
N LYS A 289 12.33 23.65 16.08
CA LYS A 289 11.50 24.86 16.01
C LYS A 289 10.16 24.69 16.73
N LEU A 290 9.52 23.53 16.61
CA LEU A 290 8.25 23.22 17.28
C LEU A 290 8.42 23.17 18.80
N ARG A 291 9.47 22.49 19.29
CA ARG A 291 9.78 22.43 20.73
C ARG A 291 10.07 23.80 21.32
N ALA A 292 10.90 24.60 20.66
CA ALA A 292 11.19 25.96 21.10
C ALA A 292 9.97 26.90 21.09
N ALA A 293 8.91 26.57 20.35
CA ALA A 293 7.65 27.31 20.42
C ALA A 293 6.86 26.96 21.70
N LEU A 294 6.78 25.67 22.02
CA LEU A 294 6.12 25.17 23.25
C LEU A 294 6.79 25.74 24.51
N ASP A 295 8.13 25.70 24.58
CA ASP A 295 8.89 26.23 25.73
C ASP A 295 8.63 27.73 25.98
N ARG A 296 8.25 28.49 24.94
CA ARG A 296 7.92 29.92 25.07
C ARG A 296 6.47 30.15 25.48
N GLU A 297 5.56 29.26 25.10
CA GLU A 297 4.16 29.32 25.53
C GLU A 297 4.03 28.96 27.01
N ASP A 298 4.81 27.98 27.50
CA ASP A 298 4.83 27.59 28.91
C ASP A 298 5.49 28.61 29.85
N ALA A 299 6.24 29.58 29.29
CA ALA A 299 6.96 30.61 30.03
C ALA A 299 6.16 31.91 30.26
N ILE A 300 4.92 31.99 29.74
CA ILE A 300 4.02 33.15 29.80
C ILE A 300 2.86 32.86 30.75
#